data_AF-A0A2H5VHW3-F1
#
_entry.id   AF-A0A2H5VHW3-F1
#
_cell.length_a   1.000
_cell.length_b   1.000
_cell.length_c   1.000
_cell.angle_alpha   90.00
_cell.angle_beta   90.00
_cell.angle_gamma   90.00
#
_symmetry.space_group_name_H-M   'P 1'
#
loop_
_entity.id
_entity.type
_entity.pdbx_description
1 polymer ?
#
loop_
_entity_poly.entity_id
_entity_poly.type
_entity_poly.pdbx_seq_one_letter_code
_entity_poly.pdbx_strand_id
1 'polypeptide(L)'
;MKLLRVLLGLFVVLGVLTGCEGSYRTQVRVGTLSVPAGGTGVVRISILNPPDAKMIQVGPTGFLTFNPSVIQVTGLTGVNGFTVSGSVINNTMGWVQFVASFPGGSIRPIVASGLGVLEIPIVEMSVQAVGPVGAQTALTITAVDLFTDRVGQPIPIGPPIAGQVVIIAP
;
A
#
# COMPACT_ATOMS: atom_id res chain seq x y z
N MET A 1 29.44 -51.79 -30.59
CA MET A 1 28.23 -51.45 -29.81
C MET A 1 28.47 -50.14 -29.06
N LYS A 2 28.30 -49.01 -29.76
CA LYS A 2 28.47 -47.65 -29.23
C LYS A 2 27.11 -46.97 -29.23
N LEU A 3 26.22 -47.33 -28.30
CA LEU A 3 24.87 -46.75 -28.28
C LEU A 3 24.16 -46.89 -26.93
N LEU A 4 24.90 -46.77 -25.82
CA LEU A 4 24.31 -46.89 -24.48
C LEU A 4 24.98 -45.95 -23.46
N ARG A 5 25.22 -44.70 -23.85
CA ARG A 5 25.65 -43.63 -22.94
C ARG A 5 24.93 -42.30 -23.17
N VAL A 6 23.80 -42.30 -23.88
CA VAL A 6 23.01 -41.09 -24.15
C VAL A 6 21.73 -41.02 -23.31
N LEU A 7 21.34 -42.10 -22.62
CA LEU A 7 20.10 -42.12 -21.83
C LEU A 7 20.23 -41.62 -20.38
N LEU A 8 21.43 -41.26 -19.92
CA LEU A 8 21.64 -40.75 -18.55
C LEU A 8 21.75 -39.22 -18.48
N GLY A 9 21.49 -38.53 -19.58
CA GLY A 9 21.48 -37.06 -19.67
C GLY A 9 20.08 -36.44 -19.77
N LEU A 10 19.02 -37.25 -19.71
CA LEU A 10 17.65 -36.83 -20.04
C LEU A 10 16.67 -36.84 -18.85
N PHE A 11 17.13 -37.09 -17.61
CA PHE A 11 16.23 -37.23 -16.45
C PHE A 11 16.60 -36.42 -15.21
N VAL A 12 17.57 -35.51 -15.30
CA VAL A 12 17.84 -34.51 -14.24
C VAL A 12 17.71 -33.07 -14.80
N VAL A 13 16.78 -32.91 -15.76
CA VAL A 13 16.16 -31.63 -16.09
C VAL A 13 14.70 -31.66 -15.61
N LEU A 14 14.45 -32.34 -14.49
CA LEU A 14 13.36 -32.00 -13.56
C LEU A 14 13.86 -30.90 -12.61
N GLY A 15 14.60 -29.96 -13.18
CA GLY A 15 14.92 -28.71 -12.53
C GLY A 15 13.61 -27.97 -12.32
N VAL A 16 13.23 -27.85 -11.06
CA VAL A 16 12.71 -26.60 -10.54
C VAL A 16 11.48 -26.10 -11.32
N LEU A 17 10.48 -26.95 -11.47
CA LEU A 17 9.08 -26.49 -11.46
C LEU A 17 8.62 -26.41 -10.00
N THR A 18 9.44 -25.80 -9.13
CA THR A 18 8.85 -25.05 -8.01
C THR A 18 8.05 -23.98 -8.71
N GLY A 19 6.73 -24.07 -8.60
CA GLY A 19 5.82 -23.13 -9.24
C GLY A 19 6.40 -21.73 -9.08
N CYS A 20 6.63 -21.06 -10.21
CA CYS A 20 6.59 -19.61 -10.19
C CYS A 20 5.17 -19.27 -9.72
N GLU A 21 4.98 -19.19 -8.40
CA GLU A 21 3.87 -18.47 -7.80
C GLU A 21 4.01 -17.05 -8.33
N GLY A 22 3.32 -16.81 -9.45
CA GLY A 22 3.27 -15.54 -10.14
C GLY A 22 2.96 -14.47 -9.10
N SER A 23 3.95 -13.62 -8.89
CA SER A 23 4.10 -12.65 -7.83
C SER A 23 3.07 -11.51 -7.95
N TYR A 24 1.79 -11.80 -7.72
CA TYR A 24 0.73 -10.80 -7.55
C TYR A 24 0.55 -10.51 -6.07
N ARG A 25 1.63 -10.06 -5.40
CA ARG A 25 1.58 -9.74 -3.97
C ARG A 25 0.91 -8.39 -3.83
N THR A 26 -0.41 -8.38 -3.61
CA THR A 26 -1.14 -7.16 -3.30
C THR A 26 -0.45 -6.45 -2.14
N GLN A 27 -0.22 -5.15 -2.26
CA GLN A 27 0.52 -4.39 -1.25
C GLN A 27 -0.19 -3.09 -0.92
N VAL A 28 -0.02 -2.61 0.30
CA VAL A 28 -0.41 -1.25 0.66
C VAL A 28 0.80 -0.35 0.53
N ARG A 29 0.66 0.75 -0.20
CA ARG A 29 1.68 1.76 -0.38
C ARG A 29 1.23 3.07 0.24
N VAL A 30 2.12 3.71 0.98
CA VAL A 30 1.96 5.12 1.35
C VAL A 30 2.74 5.98 0.36
N GLY A 31 2.12 7.04 -0.13
CA GLY A 31 2.71 7.98 -1.06
C GLY A 31 3.80 8.84 -0.43
N THR A 32 4.63 9.41 -1.30
CA THR A 32 5.62 10.43 -0.92
C THR A 32 5.10 11.81 -1.29
N LEU A 33 5.36 12.80 -0.43
CA LEU A 33 4.92 14.17 -0.61
C LEU A 33 6.05 15.16 -0.28
N SER A 34 6.24 16.13 -1.17
CA SER A 34 7.01 17.34 -0.85
C SER A 34 6.01 18.46 -0.57
N VAL A 35 6.12 19.10 0.59
CA VAL A 35 5.19 20.15 1.03
C VAL A 35 5.96 21.41 1.44
N PRO A 36 5.54 22.61 0.99
CA PRO A 36 6.12 23.87 1.45
C PRO A 36 6.09 24.02 2.98
N ALA A 37 7.08 24.69 3.56
CA ALA A 37 7.07 25.03 4.98
C ALA A 37 5.80 25.83 5.35
N GLY A 38 5.08 25.36 6.39
CA GLY A 38 3.77 25.90 6.80
C GLY A 38 2.60 25.56 5.86
N GLY A 39 2.87 24.88 4.74
CA GLY A 39 1.89 24.48 3.75
C GLY A 39 1.09 23.23 4.17
N THR A 40 0.11 22.90 3.33
CA THR A 40 -0.68 21.66 3.45
C THR A 40 -0.53 20.83 2.19
N GLY A 41 -0.79 19.53 2.31
CA GLY A 41 -0.79 18.61 1.18
C GLY A 41 -1.52 17.32 1.47
N VAL A 42 -1.53 16.43 0.49
CA VAL A 42 -2.25 15.15 0.56
C VAL A 42 -1.29 14.02 0.30
N VAL A 43 -1.22 13.08 1.24
CA VAL A 43 -0.56 11.80 1.08
C VAL A 43 -1.60 10.76 0.70
N ARG A 44 -1.38 10.05 -0.40
CA ARG A 44 -2.25 8.94 -0.82
C ARG A 44 -1.80 7.63 -0.21
N ILE A 45 -2.75 6.88 0.32
CA ILE A 45 -2.56 5.47 0.68
C ILE A 45 -3.27 4.66 -0.39
N SER A 46 -2.53 3.75 -1.02
CA SER A 46 -2.97 3.01 -2.20
C SER A 46 -2.81 1.51 -2.03
N ILE A 47 -3.60 0.75 -2.79
CA ILE A 47 -3.42 -0.69 -3.00
C ILE A 47 -2.69 -0.88 -4.32
N LEU A 48 -1.59 -1.63 -4.30
CA LEU A 48 -0.85 -2.07 -5.47
C LEU A 48 -1.22 -3.49 -5.82
N ASN A 49 -1.33 -3.76 -7.13
CA ASN A 49 -1.69 -5.07 -7.68
C ASN A 49 -2.85 -5.72 -6.92
N PRO A 50 -4.00 -5.03 -6.81
CA PRO A 50 -5.18 -5.62 -6.18
C PRO A 50 -5.55 -6.91 -6.93
N PRO A 51 -6.03 -7.96 -6.23
CA PRO A 51 -6.63 -9.09 -6.92
C PRO A 51 -7.83 -8.56 -7.72
N ASP A 52 -8.15 -9.24 -8.82
CA ASP A 52 -9.12 -8.80 -9.81
C ASP A 52 -10.33 -8.10 -9.14
N ALA A 53 -10.64 -6.90 -9.64
CA ALA A 53 -11.44 -5.76 -9.12
C ALA A 53 -12.76 -6.02 -8.38
N LYS A 54 -13.16 -7.29 -8.25
CA LYS A 54 -14.41 -7.78 -7.70
C LYS A 54 -14.26 -8.40 -6.30
N MET A 55 -13.18 -8.15 -5.56
CA MET A 55 -12.89 -8.93 -4.35
C MET A 55 -12.90 -8.10 -3.05
N ILE A 56 -12.38 -6.88 -2.99
CA ILE A 56 -12.10 -6.22 -1.69
C ILE A 56 -13.39 -5.70 -1.00
N GLN A 57 -13.73 -6.21 0.19
CA GLN A 57 -14.95 -5.83 0.93
C GLN A 57 -14.70 -5.03 2.21
N VAL A 58 -13.70 -5.39 3.01
CA VAL A 58 -13.43 -4.74 4.31
C VAL A 58 -11.93 -4.59 4.51
N GLY A 59 -11.52 -3.43 5.00
CA GLY A 59 -10.13 -3.13 5.36
C GLY A 59 -9.23 -2.94 4.14
N PRO A 60 -8.10 -2.25 4.31
CA PRO A 60 -7.19 -2.40 5.45
C PRO A 60 -7.54 -1.58 6.69
N THR A 61 -7.33 -2.19 7.86
CA THR A 61 -7.04 -1.46 9.10
C THR A 61 -5.58 -1.05 9.05
N GLY A 62 -5.31 0.25 9.00
CA GLY A 62 -3.96 0.80 8.94
C GLY A 62 -3.57 1.47 10.25
N PHE A 63 -2.39 1.15 10.77
CA PHE A 63 -1.72 1.94 11.79
C PHE A 63 -0.48 2.61 11.19
N LEU A 64 -0.53 3.93 11.04
CA LEU A 64 0.50 4.74 10.40
C LEU A 64 1.23 5.59 11.44
N THR A 65 2.57 5.55 11.46
CA THR A 65 3.39 6.41 12.32
C THR A 65 4.10 7.50 11.55
N PHE A 66 4.30 8.66 12.18
CA PHE A 66 5.01 9.84 11.65
C PHE A 66 5.69 10.62 12.78
N ASN A 67 6.61 11.53 12.44
CA ASN A 67 7.22 12.46 13.39
C ASN A 67 6.31 13.69 13.57
N PRO A 68 5.70 13.90 14.76
CA PRO A 68 4.76 14.98 14.99
C PRO A 68 5.41 16.37 14.98
N SER A 69 6.73 16.46 15.15
CA SER A 69 7.49 17.70 15.03
C SER A 69 7.78 18.08 13.57
N VAL A 70 7.43 17.23 12.60
CA VAL A 70 7.61 17.50 11.16
C VAL A 70 6.27 17.78 10.51
N ILE A 71 5.27 16.93 10.75
CA ILE A 71 3.93 17.10 10.19
C ILE A 71 2.85 16.92 11.25
N GLN A 72 1.68 17.45 10.96
CA GLN A 72 0.43 17.18 11.65
C GLN A 72 -0.55 16.59 10.65
N VAL A 73 -1.27 15.53 11.02
CA VAL A 73 -2.36 15.00 10.20
C VAL A 73 -3.63 15.76 10.54
N THR A 74 -4.31 16.29 9.52
CA THR A 74 -5.51 17.12 9.69
C THR A 74 -6.79 16.41 9.28
N GLY A 75 -6.69 15.32 8.52
CA GLY A 75 -7.86 14.55 8.11
C GLY A 75 -7.52 13.28 7.33
N LEU A 76 -8.52 12.41 7.24
CA LEU A 76 -8.49 11.19 6.43
C LEU A 76 -9.81 11.10 5.66
N THR A 77 -9.72 10.95 4.35
CA THR A 77 -10.89 10.84 3.47
C THR A 77 -10.76 9.59 2.62
N GLY A 78 -11.82 8.78 2.57
CA GLY A 78 -11.88 7.65 1.66
C GLY A 78 -12.13 8.11 0.23
N VAL A 79 -11.46 7.49 -0.74
CA VAL A 79 -11.57 7.83 -2.17
C VAL A 79 -11.86 6.60 -3.02
N ASN A 80 -12.26 6.79 -4.28
CA ASN A 80 -12.56 5.69 -5.21
C ASN A 80 -13.60 4.69 -4.68
N GLY A 81 -14.58 5.20 -3.93
CA GLY A 81 -15.66 4.40 -3.32
C GLY A 81 -15.30 3.78 -1.98
N PHE A 82 -14.06 3.91 -1.51
CA PHE A 82 -13.71 3.56 -0.13
C PHE A 82 -14.26 4.62 0.83
N THR A 83 -14.68 4.16 2.00
CA THR A 83 -15.06 5.00 3.13
C THR A 83 -14.06 4.77 4.25
N VAL A 84 -13.58 5.85 4.87
CA VAL A 84 -12.79 5.77 6.11
C VAL A 84 -13.75 5.78 7.30
N SER A 85 -13.69 4.73 8.11
CA SER A 85 -14.44 4.58 9.35
C SER A 85 -13.48 4.38 10.52
N GLY A 86 -13.90 4.78 11.73
CA GLY A 86 -13.12 4.55 12.96
C GLY A 86 -11.70 5.15 12.94
N SER A 87 -11.53 6.38 12.44
CA SER A 87 -10.23 7.05 12.43
C SER A 87 -9.90 7.69 13.77
N VAL A 88 -8.66 7.51 14.22
CA VAL A 88 -8.10 8.20 15.39
C VAL A 88 -6.78 8.82 14.97
N ILE A 89 -6.65 10.13 15.13
CA ILE A 89 -5.44 10.90 14.83
C ILE A 89 -4.84 11.35 16.15
N ASN A 90 -3.63 10.91 16.46
CA ASN A 90 -2.87 11.36 17.62
C ASN A 90 -1.60 12.09 17.16
N ASN A 91 -1.77 13.38 16.94
CA ASN A 91 -0.69 14.28 16.55
C ASN A 91 0.31 14.57 17.66
N THR A 92 0.02 14.23 18.91
CA THR A 92 0.98 14.37 20.02
C THR A 92 1.97 13.22 20.01
N MET A 93 1.49 12.00 19.76
CA MET A 93 2.31 10.79 19.74
C MET A 93 2.80 10.39 18.35
N GLY A 94 2.32 11.04 17.28
CA GLY A 94 2.79 10.79 15.92
C GLY A 94 2.21 9.52 15.29
N TRP A 95 0.93 9.24 15.50
CA TRP A 95 0.28 8.09 14.87
C TRP A 95 -1.16 8.36 14.44
N VAL A 96 -1.60 7.59 13.44
CA VAL A 96 -2.98 7.54 12.96
C VAL A 96 -3.41 6.08 12.85
N GLN A 97 -4.62 5.80 13.32
CA GLN A 97 -5.30 4.53 13.08
C GLN A 97 -6.53 4.79 12.23
N PHE A 98 -6.82 3.92 11.27
CA PHE A 98 -8.02 4.03 10.43
C PHE A 98 -8.48 2.67 9.91
N VAL A 99 -9.75 2.59 9.52
CA VAL A 99 -10.31 1.47 8.76
C VAL A 99 -10.84 1.99 7.43
N ALA A 100 -10.32 1.49 6.32
CA ALA A 100 -10.86 1.79 5.00
C ALA A 100 -11.73 0.62 4.51
N SER A 101 -13.01 0.86 4.22
CA SER A 101 -13.95 -0.17 3.76
C SER A 101 -14.55 0.19 2.41
N PHE A 102 -14.82 -0.82 1.59
CA PHE A 102 -15.48 -0.64 0.30
C PHE A 102 -16.86 -1.32 0.35
N PRO A 103 -17.98 -0.58 0.25
CA PRO A 103 -19.33 -1.12 0.49
C PRO A 103 -19.82 -2.12 -0.59
N GLY A 104 -18.99 -2.43 -1.59
CA GLY A 104 -19.30 -3.36 -2.67
C GLY A 104 -19.34 -2.67 -4.03
N GLY A 105 -19.26 -3.48 -5.09
CA GLY A 105 -19.13 -3.01 -6.48
C GLY A 105 -17.81 -3.44 -7.13
N SER A 106 -17.54 -2.95 -8.33
CA SER A 106 -16.28 -3.24 -9.05
C SER A 106 -15.40 -2.00 -9.02
N ILE A 107 -14.20 -2.10 -8.43
CA ILE A 107 -13.24 -1.01 -8.45
C ILE A 107 -12.41 -1.15 -9.73
N ARG A 108 -12.62 -0.29 -10.73
CA ARG A 108 -11.73 -0.29 -11.89
C ARG A 108 -10.34 0.16 -11.41
N PRO A 109 -9.26 -0.59 -11.71
CA PRO A 109 -7.91 -0.14 -11.42
C PRO A 109 -7.67 1.23 -12.06
N ILE A 110 -7.15 2.19 -11.28
CA ILE A 110 -6.96 3.57 -11.74
C ILE A 110 -5.46 3.78 -11.85
N VAL A 111 -4.98 3.74 -13.10
CA VAL A 111 -3.59 3.95 -13.52
C VAL A 111 -2.70 2.70 -13.39
N ALA A 112 -2.16 2.28 -14.54
CA ALA A 112 -0.93 1.51 -14.55
C ALA A 112 0.20 2.48 -14.18
N SER A 113 0.67 2.44 -12.93
CA SER A 113 2.00 2.96 -12.66
C SER A 113 2.96 2.17 -13.58
N GLY A 114 3.87 2.87 -14.26
CA GLY A 114 4.67 2.29 -15.35
C GLY A 114 5.25 0.92 -14.98
N LEU A 115 5.43 0.05 -15.99
CA LEU A 115 5.79 -1.38 -15.85
C LEU A 115 4.61 -2.32 -15.49
N GLY A 116 3.36 -1.90 -15.68
CA GLY A 116 2.19 -2.77 -15.57
C GLY A 116 1.68 -3.00 -14.14
N VAL A 117 2.10 -2.16 -13.18
CA VAL A 117 1.63 -2.22 -11.79
C VAL A 117 0.34 -1.42 -11.65
N LEU A 118 -0.72 -2.08 -11.22
CA LEU A 118 -2.01 -1.45 -10.97
C LEU A 118 -2.00 -0.77 -9.60
N GLU A 119 -2.35 0.51 -9.54
CA GLU A 119 -2.49 1.25 -8.29
C GLU A 119 -3.95 1.68 -8.10
N ILE A 120 -4.44 1.63 -6.86
CA ILE A 120 -5.77 2.15 -6.49
C ILE A 120 -5.61 2.96 -5.21
N PRO A 121 -5.67 4.30 -5.28
CA PRO A 121 -5.76 5.13 -4.08
C PRO A 121 -7.03 4.79 -3.31
N ILE A 122 -6.93 4.61 -2.00
CA ILE A 122 -8.07 4.26 -1.13
C ILE A 122 -8.32 5.28 -0.03
N VAL A 123 -7.26 5.97 0.42
CA VAL A 123 -7.35 7.02 1.43
C VAL A 123 -6.49 8.20 1.02
N GLU A 124 -7.03 9.39 1.15
CA GLU A 124 -6.29 10.65 1.12
C GLU A 124 -6.10 11.16 2.55
N MET A 125 -4.85 11.25 2.98
CA MET A 125 -4.45 11.78 4.28
C MET A 125 -3.99 13.23 4.11
N SER A 126 -4.77 14.16 4.65
CA SER A 126 -4.40 15.57 4.67
C SER A 126 -3.37 15.83 5.76
N VAL A 127 -2.29 16.51 5.38
CA VAL A 127 -1.17 16.83 6.27
C VAL A 127 -0.84 18.32 6.23
N GLN A 128 -0.36 18.84 7.35
CA GLN A 128 0.19 20.18 7.48
C GLN A 128 1.67 20.09 7.88
N ALA A 129 2.52 20.87 7.23
CA ALA A 129 3.93 20.99 7.57
C ALA A 129 4.10 21.88 8.81
N VAL A 130 4.76 21.37 9.86
CA VAL A 130 5.07 22.12 11.09
C VAL A 130 6.56 22.17 11.42
N GLY A 131 7.36 21.31 10.79
CA GLY A 131 8.82 21.35 10.92
C GLY A 131 9.49 22.41 10.04
N PRO A 132 10.81 22.61 10.22
CA PRO A 132 11.60 23.51 9.37
C PRO A 132 11.85 22.93 7.96
N VAL A 133 12.26 23.78 7.02
CA VAL A 133 12.70 23.36 5.68
C VAL A 133 13.83 22.32 5.80
N GLY A 134 13.72 21.24 5.02
CA GLY A 134 14.65 20.11 5.05
C GLY A 134 14.30 19.03 6.08
N ALA A 135 13.36 19.29 7.00
CA ALA A 135 12.86 18.24 7.89
C ALA A 135 12.06 17.21 7.10
N GLN A 136 12.12 15.96 7.54
CA GLN A 136 11.46 14.84 6.88
C GLN A 136 10.94 13.82 7.89
N THR A 137 9.86 13.12 7.50
CA THR A 137 9.34 12.00 8.26
C THR A 137 9.01 10.84 7.35
N ALA A 138 9.42 9.63 7.76
CA ALA A 138 8.89 8.41 7.16
C ALA A 138 7.42 8.24 7.56
N LEU A 139 6.63 7.62 6.67
CA LEU A 139 5.25 7.23 6.91
C LEU A 139 5.16 5.72 6.81
N THR A 140 5.13 5.05 7.96
CA THR A 140 5.21 3.59 8.04
C THR A 140 3.85 3.03 8.44
N ILE A 141 3.27 2.17 7.61
CA ILE A 141 2.11 1.35 8.00
C ILE A 141 2.65 0.08 8.64
N THR A 142 2.25 -0.17 9.89
CA THR A 142 2.80 -1.26 10.72
C THR A 142 1.85 -2.44 10.87
N ALA A 143 0.55 -2.23 10.62
CA ALA A 143 -0.46 -3.27 10.59
C ALA A 143 -1.36 -3.06 9.38
N VAL A 144 -1.69 -4.17 8.71
CA VAL A 144 -2.63 -4.25 7.60
C VAL A 144 -3.43 -5.53 7.83
N ASP A 145 -4.39 -5.47 8.74
CA ASP A 145 -4.97 -6.69 9.31
C ASP A 145 -6.11 -7.29 8.47
N LEU A 146 -6.60 -6.58 7.45
CA LEU A 146 -7.77 -7.03 6.72
C LEU A 146 -7.74 -6.63 5.26
N PHE A 147 -7.49 -7.62 4.41
CA PHE A 147 -7.99 -7.65 3.03
C PHE A 147 -8.76 -8.94 2.90
N THR A 148 -10.09 -8.87 2.87
CA THR A 148 -10.91 -10.04 2.55
C THR A 148 -11.54 -9.88 1.19
N ASP A 149 -11.72 -11.00 0.50
CA ASP A 149 -12.52 -11.06 -0.69
C ASP A 149 -14.05 -10.93 -0.37
N ARG A 150 -14.90 -10.97 -1.40
CA ARG A 150 -16.36 -10.85 -1.26
C ARG A 150 -17.03 -12.03 -0.53
N VAL A 151 -16.31 -13.12 -0.32
CA VAL A 151 -16.78 -14.30 0.43
C VAL A 151 -16.10 -14.40 1.80
N GLY A 152 -15.35 -13.35 2.21
CA GLY A 152 -14.70 -13.27 3.52
C GLY A 152 -13.35 -13.98 3.60
N GLN A 153 -12.80 -14.47 2.49
CA GLN A 153 -11.49 -15.14 2.49
C GLN A 153 -10.35 -14.11 2.53
N PRO A 154 -9.30 -14.33 3.34
CA PRO A 154 -8.13 -13.45 3.35
C PRO A 154 -7.43 -13.41 2.00
N ILE A 155 -7.10 -12.21 1.54
CA ILE A 155 -6.24 -11.97 0.38
C ILE A 155 -4.80 -11.85 0.90
N PRO A 156 -3.86 -12.67 0.41
CA PRO A 156 -2.46 -12.55 0.77
C PRO A 156 -1.90 -11.17 0.40
N ILE A 157 -1.34 -10.48 1.40
CA ILE A 157 -0.68 -9.19 1.21
C ILE A 157 0.82 -9.29 1.42
N GLY A 158 1.57 -8.57 0.58
CA GLY A 158 2.99 -8.34 0.79
C GLY A 158 3.23 -7.31 1.90
N PRO A 159 4.50 -7.11 2.32
CA PRO A 159 4.85 -6.07 3.26
C PRO A 159 4.44 -4.69 2.73
N PRO A 160 3.95 -3.78 3.58
CA PRO A 160 3.58 -2.44 3.16
C PRO A 160 4.81 -1.65 2.71
N ILE A 161 4.60 -0.77 1.74
CA ILE A 161 5.61 0.15 1.22
C ILE A 161 5.44 1.49 1.92
N ALA A 162 6.44 1.89 2.69
CA ALA A 162 6.46 3.16 3.39
C ALA A 162 6.57 4.35 2.42
N GLY A 163 6.03 5.48 2.85
CA GLY A 163 6.13 6.76 2.17
C GLY A 163 7.00 7.73 2.95
N GLN A 164 7.08 8.97 2.47
CA GLN A 164 7.81 10.03 3.15
C GLN A 164 7.15 11.38 2.93
N VAL A 165 7.21 12.26 3.94
CA VAL A 165 6.96 13.69 3.75
C VAL A 165 8.26 14.45 3.94
N VAL A 166 8.56 15.36 3.02
CA VAL A 166 9.72 16.26 3.07
C VAL A 166 9.22 17.70 3.02
N ILE A 167 9.72 18.53 3.93
CA ILE A 167 9.42 19.96 3.95
C ILE A 167 10.38 20.69 3.02
N ILE A 168 9.84 21.37 2.03
CA ILE A 168 10.59 22.12 1.02
C ILE A 168 10.45 23.64 1.22
N ALA A 169 11.34 24.40 0.60
CA ALA A 169 11.18 25.85 0.50
C ALA A 169 9.84 26.18 -0.21
N PRO A 170 9.19 27.30 0.16
CA PRO A 170 7.96 27.75 -0.47
C PRO A 170 8.10 28.10 -1.95
#